data_AF-A0A920QMM1-F1
#
_entry.id   AF-A0A920QMM1-F1
#
_cell.length_a   1.000
_cell.length_b   1.000
_cell.length_c   1.000
_cell.angle_alpha   90.00
_cell.angle_beta   90.00
_cell.angle_gamma   90.00
#
_symmetry.space_group_name_H-M   'P 1'
#
loop_
_entity.id
_entity.type
_entity.pdbx_description
1 polymer ?
#
loop_
_entity_poly.entity_id
_entity_poly.type
_entity_poly.pdbx_seq_one_letter_code
_entity_poly.pdbx_strand_id
1 'polypeptide(L)'
;MGVGIQDVSHDLAKAFKLKSTKGSLITEIMQDTPAQKAGMRKGDVVIRINDKLIENSNHLRNEIANAGAYAEIEMELSGMEKPFFLN
;
A
#
# COMPACT_ATOMS: atom_id res chain seq x y z
N MET A 1 -1.28 -10.73 -5.66
CA MET A 1 -1.47 -9.54 -4.77
C MET A 1 -2.51 -9.74 -3.66
N GLY A 2 -3.79 -9.97 -3.98
CA GLY A 2 -4.85 -10.24 -2.98
C GLY A 2 -5.02 -9.19 -1.89
N VAL A 3 -5.05 -7.92 -2.29
CA VAL A 3 -5.34 -6.79 -1.41
C VAL A 3 -6.47 -5.96 -1.98
N GLY A 4 -7.37 -5.51 -1.11
CA GLY A 4 -8.30 -4.44 -1.40
C GLY A 4 -7.60 -3.10 -1.16
N ILE A 5 -7.69 -2.19 -2.14
CA ILE A 5 -7.09 -0.86 -2.06
C ILE A 5 -8.12 0.22 -2.38
N GLN A 6 -8.00 1.37 -1.73
CA GLN A 6 -8.80 2.56 -2.03
C GLN A 6 -7.97 3.84 -1.96
N ASP A 7 -8.50 4.91 -2.53
CA ASP A 7 -7.94 6.24 -2.37
C ASP A 7 -8.07 6.75 -0.94
N VAL A 8 -7.04 7.49 -0.51
CA VAL A 8 -7.05 8.20 0.76
C VAL A 8 -7.84 9.49 0.57
N SER A 9 -9.09 9.52 1.04
CA SER A 9 -9.87 10.75 1.08
C SER A 9 -9.35 11.70 2.15
N HIS A 10 -9.74 12.97 2.04
CA HIS A 10 -9.36 14.00 3.03
C HIS A 10 -9.88 13.66 4.45
N ASP A 11 -11.07 13.07 4.53
CA ASP A 11 -11.65 12.63 5.81
C ASP A 11 -10.90 11.46 6.41
N LEU A 12 -10.47 10.50 5.58
CA LEU A 12 -9.64 9.37 6.03
C LEU A 12 -8.28 9.86 6.50
N ALA A 13 -7.62 10.75 5.75
CA ALA A 13 -6.33 11.31 6.16
C ALA A 13 -6.43 12.00 7.53
N LYS A 14 -7.51 12.74 7.80
CA LYS A 14 -7.76 13.34 9.12
C LYS A 14 -8.01 12.29 10.20
N ALA A 15 -8.86 11.30 9.92
CA ALA A 15 -9.20 10.25 10.88
C ALA A 15 -7.98 9.42 11.29
N PHE A 16 -7.08 9.13 10.35
CA PHE A 16 -5.86 8.36 10.56
C PHE A 16 -4.63 9.23 10.90
N LYS A 17 -4.79 10.56 10.99
CA LYS A 17 -3.70 11.53 11.24
C LYS A 17 -2.53 11.38 10.26
N LEU A 18 -2.82 11.08 9.00
CA LEU A 18 -1.83 10.97 7.94
C LEU A 18 -1.24 12.34 7.64
N LYS A 19 0.04 12.39 7.27
CA LYS A 19 0.70 13.64 6.88
C LYS A 19 0.25 14.10 5.50
N SER A 20 -0.34 13.22 4.70
CA SER A 20 -0.80 13.50 3.34
C SER A 20 -2.10 12.77 3.00
N THR A 21 -2.81 13.29 1.99
CA THR A 21 -3.89 12.56 1.29
C THR A 21 -3.35 11.72 0.13
N LYS A 22 -2.03 11.70 -0.07
CA LYS A 22 -1.37 10.86 -1.07
C LYS A 22 -1.22 9.44 -0.54
N GLY A 23 -1.24 8.49 -1.44
CA GLY A 23 -1.05 7.08 -1.15
C GLY A 23 -2.30 6.26 -1.40
N SER A 24 -2.29 5.02 -0.93
CA SER A 24 -3.45 4.14 -1.04
C SER A 24 -3.67 3.36 0.25
N LEU A 25 -4.92 3.37 0.72
CA LEU A 25 -5.34 2.69 1.92
C LEU A 25 -5.63 1.21 1.61
N ILE A 26 -5.05 0.32 2.41
CA ILE A 26 -5.35 -1.11 2.39
C ILE A 26 -6.66 -1.36 3.15
N THR A 27 -7.68 -1.81 2.44
CA THR A 27 -9.03 -2.07 2.99
C THR A 27 -9.24 -3.53 3.35
N GLU A 28 -8.52 -4.42 2.68
CA GLU A 28 -8.65 -5.86 2.82
C GLU A 28 -7.34 -6.56 2.44
N ILE A 29 -7.07 -7.69 3.09
CA ILE A 29 -5.95 -8.57 2.79
C ILE A 29 -6.48 -9.99 2.72
N MET A 30 -6.33 -10.61 1.56
CA MET A 30 -6.73 -11.99 1.35
C MET A 30 -5.75 -12.95 2.01
N GLN A 31 -6.27 -14.07 2.52
CA GLN A 31 -5.46 -15.11 3.14
C GLN A 31 -4.58 -15.84 2.12
N ASP A 32 -3.45 -16.37 2.59
CA ASP A 32 -2.44 -17.12 1.82
C ASP A 32 -1.81 -16.33 0.67
N THR A 33 -1.95 -15.01 0.69
CA THR A 33 -1.36 -14.14 -0.32
C THR A 33 0.02 -13.65 0.11
N PRO A 34 0.86 -13.22 -0.85
CA PRO A 34 2.10 -12.56 -0.50
C PRO A 34 1.87 -11.40 0.49
N ALA A 35 0.74 -10.69 0.39
CA ALA A 35 0.53 -9.43 1.12
C ALA A 35 0.38 -9.70 2.61
N GLN A 36 -0.35 -10.77 2.94
CA GLN A 36 -0.39 -11.30 4.28
C GLN A 36 1.00 -11.76 4.75
N LYS A 37 1.78 -12.46 3.91
CA LYS A 37 3.13 -12.95 4.26
C LYS A 37 4.13 -11.82 4.52
N ALA A 38 3.99 -10.68 3.86
CA ALA A 38 4.78 -9.47 4.14
C ALA A 38 4.37 -8.75 5.43
N GLY A 39 3.25 -9.16 6.04
CA GLY A 39 2.73 -8.56 7.27
C GLY A 39 2.01 -7.23 7.04
N MET A 40 1.48 -7.01 5.83
CA MET A 40 0.56 -5.90 5.58
C MET A 40 -0.68 -6.05 6.47
N ARG A 41 -1.29 -4.93 6.86
CA ARG A 41 -2.53 -4.93 7.65
C ARG A 41 -3.58 -4.01 7.04
N LYS A 42 -4.85 -4.38 7.24
CA LYS A 42 -5.96 -3.47 6.97
C LYS A 42 -5.75 -2.19 7.77
N GLY A 43 -5.95 -1.06 7.10
CA GLY A 43 -5.69 0.25 7.67
C GLY A 43 -4.34 0.82 7.28
N ASP A 44 -3.36 0.02 6.82
CA ASP A 44 -2.08 0.58 6.35
C ASP A 44 -2.27 1.46 5.12
N VAL A 45 -1.44 2.50 5.00
CA VAL A 45 -1.42 3.39 3.83
C VAL A 45 -0.09 3.25 3.14
N VAL A 46 -0.13 2.78 1.90
CA VAL A 46 1.05 2.66 1.03
C VAL A 46 1.37 4.03 0.45
N ILE A 47 2.58 4.51 0.69
CA ILE A 47 3.05 5.84 0.27
C ILE A 47 4.17 5.77 -0.76
N ARG A 48 4.91 4.66 -0.83
CA ARG A 48 5.98 4.44 -1.78
C ARG A 48 6.02 2.98 -2.22
N ILE A 49 6.38 2.76 -3.47
CA ILE A 49 6.77 1.45 -3.99
C ILE A 49 8.06 1.59 -4.80
N ASN A 50 9.08 0.80 -4.48
CA ASN A 50 10.45 1.01 -4.95
C ASN A 50 10.80 2.50 -4.79
N ASP A 51 11.42 3.14 -5.77
CA ASP A 51 11.79 4.56 -5.66
C ASP A 51 10.66 5.53 -6.06
N LYS A 52 9.40 5.10 -6.09
CA LYS A 52 8.26 5.89 -6.58
C LYS A 52 7.22 6.20 -5.51
N LEU A 53 6.92 7.49 -5.36
CA LEU A 53 5.84 7.97 -4.51
C LEU A 53 4.47 7.62 -5.11
N ILE A 54 3.61 7.05 -4.28
CA ILE A 54 2.25 6.69 -4.65
C ILE A 54 1.33 7.87 -4.38
N GLU A 55 0.56 8.24 -5.41
CA GLU A 55 -0.35 9.38 -5.31
C GLU A 55 -1.77 8.96 -4.95
N ASN A 56 -2.20 7.80 -5.47
CA ASN A 56 -3.55 7.27 -5.34
C ASN A 56 -3.55 5.75 -5.59
N SER A 57 -4.69 5.09 -5.40
CA SER A 57 -4.86 3.64 -5.55
C SER A 57 -4.64 3.17 -6.99
N ASN A 58 -5.02 3.98 -7.98
CA ASN A 58 -4.78 3.64 -9.39
C ASN A 58 -3.28 3.65 -9.72
N HIS A 59 -2.55 4.64 -9.20
CA HIS A 59 -1.10 4.72 -9.33
C HIS A 59 -0.44 3.51 -8.66
N LEU A 60 -0.85 3.16 -7.44
CA LEU A 60 -0.36 1.95 -6.76
C LEU A 60 -0.61 0.69 -7.60
N ARG A 61 -1.83 0.50 -8.11
CA ARG A 61 -2.17 -0.67 -8.93
C ARG A 61 -1.27 -0.78 -10.16
N ASN A 62 -1.04 0.34 -10.83
CA ASN A 62 -0.21 0.39 -12.03
C ASN A 62 1.25 0.11 -11.69
N GLU A 63 1.77 0.66 -10.60
CA GLU A 63 3.15 0.43 -10.18
C GLU A 63 3.39 -1.00 -9.73
N ILE A 64 2.42 -1.62 -9.06
CA ILE A 64 2.53 -3.03 -8.73
C ILE A 64 2.49 -3.90 -10.01
N ALA A 65 1.67 -3.55 -11.00
CA ALA A 65 1.71 -4.25 -12.28
C ALA A 65 3.07 -4.11 -13.00
N ASN A 66 3.78 -3.00 -12.79
CA ASN A 66 5.07 -2.71 -13.41
C ASN A 66 6.29 -3.27 -12.65
N ALA A 67 6.21 -3.43 -11.33
CA ALA A 67 7.36 -3.76 -10.49
C ALA A 67 7.89 -5.20 -10.66
N GLY A 68 7.26 -6.04 -11.47
CA GLY A 68 7.79 -7.37 -11.81
C GLY A 68 7.59 -8.38 -10.69
N ALA A 69 8.62 -9.15 -10.31
CA ALA A 69 8.48 -10.21 -9.29
C ALA A 69 8.60 -9.69 -7.84
N TYR A 70 9.17 -8.50 -7.65
CA TYR A 70 9.56 -7.98 -6.34
C TYR A 70 9.36 -6.47 -6.26
N ALA A 71 8.81 -6.01 -5.14
CA ALA A 71 8.64 -4.60 -4.85
C ALA A 71 8.99 -4.31 -3.39
N GLU A 72 9.70 -3.22 -3.15
CA GLU A 72 9.85 -2.64 -1.82
C GLU A 72 8.68 -1.71 -1.55
N ILE A 73 7.96 -1.88 -0.44
CA ILE A 73 6.79 -1.06 -0.11
C ILE A 73 7.05 -0.31 1.19
N GLU A 74 6.81 1.01 1.16
CA GLU A 74 6.82 1.87 2.35
C GLU A 74 5.39 2.23 2.75
N MET A 75 5.12 2.14 4.06
CA MET A 75 3.79 2.39 4.63
C MET A 75 3.84 3.38 5.80
N GLU A 76 2.90 4.33 5.85
CA GLU A 76 2.93 5.45 6.80
C GLU A 76 2.35 5.13 8.20
N LEU A 77 1.47 4.14 8.32
CA LEU A 77 0.79 3.82 9.59
C LEU A 77 1.49 2.73 10.40
N SER A 78 2.02 1.74 9.71
CA SER A 78 2.91 0.77 10.32
C SER A 78 4.34 1.29 10.48
N GLY A 79 4.71 2.34 9.74
CA GLY A 79 6.09 2.85 9.70
C GLY A 79 7.08 1.79 9.21
N MET A 80 6.62 0.84 8.40
CA MET A 80 7.39 -0.31 7.95
C MET A 80 7.78 -0.13 6.48
N GLU A 81 9.07 -0.30 6.21
CA GLU A 81 9.60 -0.58 4.88
C GLU A 81 9.86 -2.08 4.80
N LYS A 82 9.17 -2.75 3.88
CA LYS A 82 9.35 -4.19 3.71
C LYS A 82 9.37 -4.60 2.24
N PRO A 83 10.27 -5.53 1.90
CA PRO A 83 10.23 -6.16 0.60
C PRO A 83 9.06 -7.13 0.48
N PHE A 84 8.48 -7.19 -0.72
CA PHE A 84 7.25 -7.89 -1.00
C PHE A 84 7.29 -8.54 -2.40
N PHE A 85 6.70 -9.72 -2.52
CA PHE A 85 6.64 -10.47 -3.78
C PHE A 85 5.29 -10.28 -4.46
N LEU A 86 5.32 -10.04 -5.77
CA LEU A 86 4.12 -9.69 -6.55
C LEU A 86 3.40 -10.88 -7.19
N ASN A 87 4.01 -12.06 -7.11
CA ASN A 87 3.57 -13.30 -7.77
C ASN A 87 2.21 -13.81 -7.26
#